data_AF-A0A1M3EGN1-F1
#
_entry.id   AF-A0A1M3EGN1-F1
#
_cell.length_a   1.000
_cell.length_b   1.000
_cell.length_c   1.000
_cell.angle_alpha   90.00
_cell.angle_beta   90.00
_cell.angle_gamma   90.00
#
_symmetry.space_group_name_H-M   'P 1'
#
loop_
_entity.id
_entity.type
_entity.pdbx_description
1 polymer ?
#
loop_
_entity_poly.entity_id
_entity_poly.type
_entity_poly.pdbx_seq_one_letter_code
_entity_poly.pdbx_strand_id
1 'polypeptide(L)'
;MAQNNATVMVEGNVVKSERKNGSFTDNDDPSRVVSYDFVEARLVTPEFDAIDVRFPSDGSIPLPERDELVRLVCDARPSGRNLKLTVQKVLPASAPVSSR
;
A
#
# COMPACT_ATOMS: atom_id res chain seq x y z
N MET A 1 9.11 -7.95 21.64
CA MET A 1 9.94 -7.24 20.65
C MET A 1 9.03 -6.27 19.92
N ALA A 2 9.29 -4.96 19.96
CA ALA A 2 8.47 -3.99 19.25
C ALA A 2 8.72 -4.12 17.74
N GLN A 3 7.69 -4.41 16.95
CA GLN A 3 7.79 -4.31 15.51
C GLN A 3 8.03 -2.83 15.18
N ASN A 4 9.20 -2.51 14.61
CA ASN A 4 9.48 -1.18 14.07
C ASN A 4 8.55 -0.95 12.87
N ASN A 5 7.36 -0.42 13.14
CA ASN A 5 6.48 0.12 12.12
C ASN A 5 7.08 1.47 11.73
N ALA A 6 7.62 1.56 10.52
CA ALA A 6 8.03 2.84 9.95
C ALA A 6 6.86 3.42 9.15
N THR A 7 6.60 4.71 9.30
CA THR A 7 5.68 5.40 8.39
C THR A 7 6.49 5.97 7.24
N VAL A 8 6.11 5.64 6.01
CA VAL A 8 6.75 6.10 4.78
C VAL A 8 5.75 6.84 3.91
N MET A 9 6.27 7.72 3.06
CA MET A 9 5.48 8.44 2.07
C MET A 9 5.88 7.95 0.68
N VAL A 10 4.89 7.59 -0.12
CA VAL A 10 5.07 7.10 -1.49
C VAL A 10 4.33 8.03 -2.44
N GLU A 11 4.97 8.45 -3.52
CA GLU A 11 4.36 9.27 -4.57
C GLU A 11 4.42 8.53 -5.90
N GLY A 12 3.30 8.49 -6.61
CA GLY A 12 3.23 7.82 -7.91
C GLY A 12 1.83 7.76 -8.49
N ASN A 13 1.75 7.27 -9.73
CA ASN A 13 0.49 7.06 -10.44
C ASN A 13 -0.03 5.65 -10.20
N VAL A 14 -1.32 5.51 -9.87
CA VAL A 14 -1.95 4.18 -9.70
C VAL A 14 -2.21 3.57 -11.08
N VAL A 15 -1.49 2.51 -11.45
CA VAL A 15 -1.63 1.89 -12.79
C VAL A 15 -2.55 0.67 -12.78
N LYS A 16 -2.71 0.01 -11.63
CA LYS A 16 -3.53 -1.19 -11.48
C LYS A 16 -3.98 -1.35 -10.04
N SER A 17 -5.18 -1.87 -9.84
CA SER A 17 -5.68 -2.30 -8.52
C SER A 17 -6.45 -3.62 -8.63
N GLU A 18 -6.34 -4.47 -7.63
CA GLU A 18 -7.04 -5.75 -7.55
C GLU A 18 -7.35 -6.10 -6.08
N ARG A 19 -8.58 -6.54 -5.80
CA ARG A 19 -8.91 -7.06 -4.47
C ARG A 19 -8.28 -8.44 -4.28
N LYS A 20 -7.56 -8.61 -3.16
CA LYS A 20 -6.95 -9.87 -2.74
C LYS A 20 -7.57 -10.30 -1.43
N ASN A 21 -8.22 -11.45 -1.42
CA ASN A 21 -8.72 -12.09 -0.22
C ASN A 21 -8.33 -13.57 -0.20
N GLY A 22 -8.24 -14.14 1.00
CA GLY A 22 -7.87 -15.54 1.17
C GLY A 22 -7.50 -15.88 2.59
N SER A 23 -7.01 -17.09 2.79
CA SER A 23 -6.46 -17.54 4.05
C SER A 23 -5.34 -18.54 3.83
N PHE A 24 -4.43 -18.63 4.78
CA PHE A 24 -3.36 -19.63 4.81
C PHE A 24 -3.07 -20.04 6.24
N THR A 25 -2.54 -21.25 6.42
CA THR A 25 -2.09 -21.74 7.72
C THR A 25 -0.76 -21.09 8.08
N ASP A 26 -0.63 -20.58 9.30
CA ASP A 26 0.62 -19.99 9.79
C ASP A 26 1.72 -21.06 9.81
N ASN A 27 2.89 -20.71 9.29
CA ASN A 27 4.03 -21.63 9.23
C ASN A 27 4.63 -21.88 10.62
N ASP A 28 4.52 -20.90 11.52
CA ASP A 28 5.05 -20.99 12.89
C ASP A 28 4.06 -21.69 13.84
N ASP A 29 2.76 -21.67 13.51
CA ASP A 29 1.69 -22.33 14.27
C ASP A 29 0.65 -22.94 13.30
N PRO A 30 0.76 -24.25 12.99
CA PRO A 30 -0.14 -24.93 12.07
C PRO A 30 -1.61 -24.98 12.51
N SER A 31 -1.90 -24.68 13.78
CA SER A 31 -3.28 -24.58 14.29
C SER A 31 -3.93 -23.23 13.98
N ARG A 32 -3.12 -22.22 13.63
CA ARG A 32 -3.55 -20.86 13.35
C ARG A 32 -3.81 -20.67 11.86
N VAL A 33 -5.04 -20.27 11.53
CA VAL A 33 -5.41 -19.83 10.18
C VAL A 33 -5.35 -18.30 10.12
N VAL A 34 -4.56 -17.77 9.19
CA VAL A 34 -4.43 -16.33 8.94
C VAL A 34 -5.27 -15.98 7.72
N SER A 35 -6.31 -15.18 7.93
CA SER A 35 -7.14 -14.62 6.85
C SER A 35 -6.66 -13.23 6.47
N TYR A 36 -6.80 -12.88 5.19
CA TYR A 36 -6.52 -11.54 4.69
C TYR A 36 -7.60 -11.09 3.70
N ASP A 37 -7.86 -9.79 3.69
CA ASP A 37 -8.70 -9.10 2.72
C ASP A 37 -8.19 -7.67 2.58
N PHE A 38 -7.73 -7.29 1.39
CA PHE A 38 -7.20 -5.97 1.09
C PHE A 38 -7.31 -5.70 -0.42
N VAL A 39 -7.18 -4.44 -0.82
CA VAL A 39 -7.01 -4.07 -2.23
C VAL A 39 -5.52 -3.81 -2.47
N GLU A 40 -4.90 -4.59 -3.35
CA GLU A 40 -3.53 -4.37 -3.78
C GLU A 40 -3.53 -3.38 -4.94
N ALA A 41 -2.81 -2.27 -4.79
CA ALA A 41 -2.65 -1.27 -5.83
C ALA A 41 -1.18 -1.15 -6.21
N ARG A 42 -0.90 -1.11 -7.51
CA ARG A 42 0.43 -0.88 -8.06
C ARG A 42 0.58 0.59 -8.43
N LEU A 43 1.60 1.23 -7.88
CA LEU A 43 2.00 2.59 -8.21
C LEU A 43 3.27 2.54 -9.06
N VAL A 44 3.34 3.44 -10.06
CA VAL A 44 4.60 3.76 -10.74
C VAL A 44 5.07 5.11 -10.23
N THR A 45 6.27 5.13 -9.65
CA THR A 45 6.89 6.36 -9.14
C THR A 45 7.44 7.21 -10.30
N PRO A 46 7.69 8.52 -10.09
CA PRO A 46 8.35 9.36 -11.08
C PRO A 46 9.76 8.87 -11.48
N GLU A 47 10.40 8.07 -10.62
CA GLU A 47 11.70 7.44 -10.86
C GLU A 47 11.60 6.13 -11.67
N PHE A 48 10.40 5.81 -12.16
CA PHE A 48 10.06 4.59 -12.92
C PHE A 48 10.13 3.28 -12.12
N ASP A 49 10.14 3.34 -10.80
CA ASP A 49 10.00 2.17 -9.95
C ASP A 49 8.52 1.78 -9.76
N ALA A 50 8.25 0.49 -9.66
CA ALA A 50 6.92 -0.03 -9.37
C ALA A 50 6.82 -0.47 -7.91
N ILE A 51 5.83 0.05 -7.19
CA ILE A 51 5.60 -0.23 -5.77
C ILE A 51 4.18 -0.77 -5.59
N ASP A 52 4.07 -1.91 -4.93
CA ASP A 52 2.78 -2.49 -4.55
C ASP A 52 2.41 -2.05 -3.12
N VAL A 53 1.21 -1.47 -2.96
CA VAL A 53 0.67 -1.01 -1.68
C VAL A 53 -0.70 -1.65 -1.42
N ARG A 54 -1.10 -1.68 -0.15
CA ARG A 54 -2.35 -2.30 0.30
C ARG A 54 -3.30 -1.28 0.86
N PHE A 55 -4.46 -1.16 0.24
CA PHE A 55 -5.59 -0.41 0.77
C PHE A 55 -6.47 -1.33 1.63
N PRO A 56 -7.06 -0.82 2.72
CA PRO A 56 -8.12 -1.50 3.45
C PRO A 56 -9.27 -1.88 2.51
N SER A 57 -9.78 -3.11 2.62
CA SER A 57 -10.91 -3.58 1.81
C SER A 57 -12.27 -3.07 2.29
N ASP A 58 -12.32 -2.45 3.47
CA ASP A 58 -13.53 -1.93 4.11
C ASP A 58 -14.01 -0.59 3.52
N GLY A 59 -13.26 0.00 2.58
CA GLY A 59 -13.58 1.27 1.96
C GLY A 59 -13.32 2.49 2.86
N SER A 60 -12.66 2.32 4.00
CA SER A 60 -12.27 3.42 4.90
C SER A 60 -11.34 4.43 4.24
N ILE A 61 -10.58 3.99 3.24
CA ILE A 61 -9.70 4.81 2.41
C ILE A 61 -10.15 4.68 0.96
N PRO A 62 -10.54 5.78 0.30
CA PRO A 62 -10.93 5.72 -1.10
C PRO A 62 -9.72 5.32 -1.95
N LEU A 63 -9.94 4.39 -2.88
CA LEU A 63 -8.95 3.99 -3.85
C LEU A 63 -8.84 5.09 -4.92
N PRO A 64 -7.63 5.60 -5.23
CA PRO A 64 -7.44 6.56 -6.31
C PRO A 64 -7.85 5.99 -7.67
N GLU A 65 -8.22 6.87 -8.59
CA GLU A 65 -8.52 6.48 -9.97
C GLU A 65 -7.25 6.00 -10.70
N ARG A 66 -7.45 5.24 -11.77
CA ARG A 66 -6.35 4.81 -12.61
C ARG A 66 -5.67 6.02 -13.23
N ASP A 67 -4.34 5.98 -13.25
CA ASP A 67 -3.41 7.02 -13.72
C ASP A 67 -3.44 8.32 -12.88
N GLU A 68 -4.18 8.35 -11.76
CA GLU A 68 -4.17 9.46 -10.82
C GLU A 68 -2.82 9.53 -10.07
N LEU A 69 -2.20 10.71 -10.08
CA LEU A 69 -0.99 10.99 -9.31
C LEU A 69 -1.38 11.26 -7.86
N VAL A 70 -0.88 10.44 -6.94
CA VAL A 70 -1.23 10.52 -5.51
C VAL A 70 0.00 10.45 -4.62
N ARG A 71 -0.14 11.00 -3.41
CA ARG A 71 0.81 10.81 -2.31
C ARG A 71 0.16 9.94 -1.24
N LEU A 72 0.76 8.80 -0.95
CA LEU A 72 0.26 7.83 0.01
C LEU A 72 1.12 7.88 1.27
N VAL A 73 0.48 7.99 2.43
CA VAL A 73 1.11 7.74 3.73
C VAL A 73 0.87 6.27 4.05
N CYS A 74 1.94 5.51 4.18
CA CYS A 74 1.89 4.06 4.35
C CYS A 74 2.61 3.64 5.63
N ASP A 75 2.03 2.68 6.34
CA ASP A 75 2.76 1.89 7.32
C ASP A 75 3.58 0.82 6.59
N ALA A 76 4.88 0.85 6.82
CA ALA A 76 5.82 -0.12 6.30
C ALA A 76 6.13 -1.18 7.37
N ARG A 77 5.88 -2.44 7.02
CA ARG A 77 6.18 -3.58 7.88
C ARG A 77 7.00 -4.63 7.14
N PRO A 78 8.12 -5.10 7.71
CA PRO A 78 8.87 -6.20 7.12
C PRO A 78 8.03 -7.49 7.16
N SER A 79 8.10 -8.28 6.08
CA SER A 79 7.42 -9.56 5.97
C SER A 79 8.26 -10.53 5.13
N GLY A 80 9.02 -11.38 5.81
CA GLY A 80 9.99 -12.25 5.13
C GLY A 80 11.08 -11.41 4.45
N ARG A 81 11.24 -11.61 3.13
CA ARG A 81 12.20 -10.84 2.31
C ARG A 81 11.61 -9.57 1.68
N ASN A 82 10.33 -9.29 1.93
CA ASN A 82 9.61 -8.18 1.30
C ASN A 82 9.17 -7.14 2.33
N LEU A 83 8.95 -5.91 1.86
CA LEU A 83 8.32 -4.85 2.64
C LEU A 83 6.83 -4.78 2.28
N LYS A 84 5.96 -4.84 3.28
CA LYS A 84 4.52 -4.63 3.10
C LYS A 84 4.19 -3.18 3.43
N LEU A 85 3.55 -2.50 2.49
CA LEU A 85 3.07 -1.13 2.66
C LEU A 85 1.54 -1.16 2.78
N THR A 86 1.02 -0.67 3.90
CA THR A 86 -0.42 -0.52 4.12
C THR A 86 -0.76 0.96 4.16
N VAL A 87 -1.65 1.40 3.28
CA VAL A 87 -2.05 2.79 3.16
C VAL A 87 -2.85 3.18 4.40
N GLN A 88 -2.46 4.30 5.01
CA GLN A 88 -3.15 4.94 6.13
C GLN A 88 -3.89 6.20 5.68
N LYS A 89 -3.37 6.89 4.65
CA LYS A 89 -3.97 8.11 4.13
C LYS A 89 -3.56 8.36 2.69
N VAL A 90 -4.50 8.85 1.89
CA VAL A 90 -4.26 9.42 0.56
C VAL A 90 -4.19 10.94 0.70
N LEU A 91 -3.17 11.54 0.12
CA LEU A 91 -3.00 12.99 -0.01
C LEU A 91 -3.04 13.34 -1.50
N PRO A 92 -3.67 14.46 -1.88
CA PRO A 92 -3.58 14.95 -3.24
C PRO A 92 -2.11 15.24 -3.57
N ALA A 93 -1.67 14.86 -4.78
CA ALA A 93 -0.39 15.31 -5.29
C ALA A 93 -0.38 16.85 -5.25
N SER A 94 0.66 17.42 -4.64
CA SER A 94 0.76 18.87 -4.53
C SER A 94 0.78 19.45 -5.94
N ALA A 95 -0.06 20.45 -6.21
CA ALA A 95 -0.07 21.14 -7.48
C ALA A 95 1.38 21.55 -7.84
N PRO A 96 1.80 21.43 -9.12
CA PRO A 96 3.13 21.84 -9.52
C PRO A 96 3.35 23.28 -9.03
N VAL A 97 4.44 23.49 -8.30
CA VAL A 97 4.83 24.81 -7.85
C VAL A 97 5.03 25.64 -9.12
N SER A 98 4.07 26.50 -9.43
CA SER A 98 4.15 27.40 -10.57
C SER A 98 5.23 28.42 -10.24
N SER A 99 6.48 28.11 -10.57
CA SER A 99 7.58 29.06 -10.58
C SER A 99 7.25 30.12 -11.62
N ARG A 100 6.82 31.29 -11.13
CA ARG A 100 6.77 32.54 -11.87
C ARG A 100 8.17 33.08 -12.10
#